data_AF-A0A7S1NRX9-F1
#
_entry.id   AF-A0A7S1NRX9-F1
#
_cell.length_a   1.000
_cell.length_b   1.000
_cell.length_c   1.000
_cell.angle_alpha   90.00
_cell.angle_beta   90.00
_cell.angle_gamma   90.00
#
_symmetry.space_group_name_H-M   'P 1'
#
loop_
_entity.id
_entity.type
_entity.pdbx_description
1 polymer ?
#
loop_
_entity_poly.entity_id
_entity_poly.type
_entity_poly.pdbx_seq_one_letter_code
_entity_poly.pdbx_strand_id
1 'polypeptide(L)'
;GQSSSSTGFGGFGGFGQSSSGFGGFGGGGGFGGFGGGGGFGSSQQQQLRQQQQQLQQLQQMGHPLTPEQHYKAIDLAYQQCPNNSFRRMLYNVVQDGDVTRCLGLMKAQNPAIPEHLWDKAMLMNPDPSRLLPIPVNSFSGLHQRMDLQKSRLDVYKKTLEEIRKRVNTVELKHEGTGLTRLEALKQNHLLLQQQLLLIMQKVLVRHQQGQLINGPERELQHRLFLMQREL
;
A
#
# COMPACT_ATOMS: atom_id res chain seq x y z
N GLY A 1 2.75 7.28 -28.71
CA GLY A 1 3.92 7.30 -27.81
C GLY A 1 3.61 8.27 -26.70
N GLN A 2 3.89 8.03 -25.42
CA GLN A 2 5.03 7.31 -24.87
C GLN A 2 4.59 6.52 -23.62
N SER A 3 5.12 5.31 -23.51
CA SER A 3 5.14 4.43 -22.34
C SER A 3 6.30 4.82 -21.42
N SER A 4 6.10 4.85 -20.11
CA SER A 4 7.18 4.78 -19.13
C SER A 4 6.83 3.78 -18.04
N SER A 5 7.38 2.58 -18.22
CA SER A 5 7.45 1.49 -17.25
C SER A 5 8.71 1.66 -16.40
N SER A 6 8.59 1.73 -15.08
CA SER A 6 9.71 1.57 -14.15
C SER A 6 9.51 0.32 -13.30
N THR A 7 10.26 -0.72 -13.65
CA THR A 7 10.45 -1.94 -12.87
C THR A 7 11.56 -1.66 -11.84
N GLY A 8 11.30 -1.91 -10.56
CA GLY A 8 12.28 -1.83 -9.48
C GLY A 8 12.05 -2.97 -8.49
N PHE A 9 12.84 -4.03 -8.63
CA PHE A 9 12.88 -5.23 -7.80
C PHE A 9 14.14 -5.18 -6.91
N GLY A 10 13.98 -5.50 -5.62
CA GLY A 10 15.06 -5.58 -4.61
C GLY A 10 14.60 -4.95 -3.29
N GLY A 11 14.84 -5.49 -2.10
CA GLY A 11 15.62 -6.62 -1.64
C GLY A 11 15.36 -6.79 -0.12
N PHE A 12 15.66 -7.98 0.38
CA PHE A 12 15.36 -8.49 1.72
C PHE A 12 16.43 -8.04 2.76
N GLY A 13 16.04 -7.87 4.04
CA GLY A 13 16.93 -7.67 5.21
C GLY A 13 16.68 -6.35 5.96
N GLY A 14 16.72 -6.23 7.28
CA GLY A 14 17.08 -7.09 8.40
C GLY A 14 16.91 -6.27 9.71
N PHE A 15 16.70 -6.97 10.82
CA PHE A 15 16.39 -6.47 12.17
C PHE A 15 17.62 -5.93 12.94
N GLY A 16 17.39 -4.99 13.89
CA GLY A 16 18.32 -4.57 14.98
C GLY A 16 19.22 -3.38 14.64
N GLN A 17 19.64 -2.46 15.51
CA GLN A 17 19.65 -2.37 16.98
C GLN A 17 19.97 -0.90 17.38
N SER A 18 19.65 -0.55 18.63
CA SER A 18 19.92 0.65 19.45
C SER A 18 21.13 1.55 19.15
N SER A 19 20.96 2.87 19.34
CA SER A 19 22.04 3.84 19.55
C SER A 19 21.93 4.54 20.92
N SER A 20 22.90 4.28 21.79
CA SER A 20 23.21 5.09 22.98
C SER A 20 24.36 6.03 22.62
N GLY A 21 24.12 7.34 22.69
CA GLY A 21 25.12 8.37 22.38
C GLY A 21 25.91 8.76 23.63
N PHE A 22 27.15 8.27 23.70
CA PHE A 22 28.22 8.75 24.57
C PHE A 22 29.18 9.58 23.71
N GLY A 23 29.41 10.84 24.08
CA GLY A 23 30.31 11.74 23.37
C GLY A 23 30.95 12.72 24.33
N GLY A 24 32.26 12.60 24.52
CA GLY A 24 33.11 13.63 25.08
C GLY A 24 34.14 14.08 24.05
N PHE A 25 34.60 15.33 24.12
CA PHE A 25 35.99 15.72 23.91
C PHE A 25 36.21 17.22 24.21
N GLY A 26 37.39 17.55 24.74
CA GLY A 26 37.98 18.90 24.63
C GLY A 26 38.54 19.47 25.94
N GLY A 27 39.83 19.26 26.20
CA GLY A 27 40.57 19.90 27.28
C GLY A 27 41.50 21.02 26.81
N GLY A 28 42.12 21.73 27.77
CA GLY A 28 43.39 22.45 27.56
C GLY A 28 43.58 23.79 28.30
N GLY A 29 44.52 23.81 29.26
CA GLY A 29 45.27 24.99 29.78
C GLY A 29 44.57 25.79 30.88
N GLY A 30 45.20 26.21 31.99
CA GLY A 30 46.61 26.30 32.39
C GLY A 30 46.84 27.63 33.12
N PHE A 31 47.58 27.59 34.24
CA PHE A 31 48.25 28.72 34.92
C PHE A 31 47.51 29.54 36.01
N GLY A 32 48.14 29.65 37.19
CA GLY A 32 47.98 30.77 38.12
C GLY A 32 47.64 30.43 39.58
N GLY A 33 48.65 30.17 40.40
CA GLY A 33 48.54 30.26 41.86
C GLY A 33 49.45 31.37 42.38
N PHE A 34 48.92 32.26 43.25
CA PHE A 34 49.60 32.84 44.44
C PHE A 34 48.67 33.82 45.19
N GLY A 35 48.75 33.83 46.53
CA GLY A 35 48.18 34.83 47.46
C GLY A 35 46.90 34.33 48.16
N GLY A 36 46.80 34.10 49.47
CA GLY A 36 47.56 34.64 50.61
C GLY A 36 46.64 35.58 51.41
N GLY A 37 46.26 35.18 52.63
CA GLY A 37 45.65 36.09 53.62
C GLY A 37 44.35 35.57 54.24
N GLY A 38 44.42 35.22 55.53
CA GLY A 38 43.31 34.70 56.33
C GLY A 38 42.20 35.71 56.63
N GLY A 39 41.05 35.16 57.01
CA GLY A 39 39.88 35.90 57.46
C GLY A 39 38.99 34.99 58.30
N PHE A 40 39.24 35.04 59.60
CA PHE A 40 38.53 34.37 60.69
C PHE A 40 37.10 34.93 60.82
N GLY A 41 36.09 34.07 61.03
CA GLY A 41 34.83 34.48 61.67
C GLY A 41 33.54 34.05 60.99
N SER A 42 32.89 33.07 61.63
CA SER A 42 31.43 32.94 61.80
C SER A 42 30.51 32.96 60.58
N SER A 43 30.01 31.79 60.17
CA SER A 43 28.58 31.52 59.86
C SER A 43 28.39 30.17 59.16
N GLN A 44 28.72 29.07 59.85
CA GLN A 44 28.53 27.71 59.34
C GLN A 44 27.33 27.05 60.04
N GLN A 45 26.10 27.48 59.72
CA GLN A 45 24.91 26.68 60.06
C GLN A 45 23.71 26.84 59.11
N GLN A 46 23.82 27.62 58.04
CA GLN A 46 22.65 27.94 57.21
C GLN A 46 22.60 27.28 55.82
N GLN A 47 23.63 26.50 55.44
CA GLN A 47 23.75 25.96 54.08
C GLN A 47 23.39 24.47 53.91
N LEU A 48 23.16 23.72 55.00
CA LEU A 48 22.70 22.33 54.89
C LEU A 48 21.18 22.17 54.67
N ARG A 49 20.39 23.23 54.88
CA ARG A 49 18.92 23.13 54.85
C ARG A 49 18.31 23.31 53.45
N GLN A 50 19.02 23.92 52.51
CA GLN A 50 18.54 24.07 51.13
C GLN A 50 18.76 22.82 50.26
N GLN A 51 19.71 21.94 50.60
CA GLN A 51 19.92 20.71 49.82
C GLN A 51 18.88 19.62 50.13
N GLN A 52 18.21 19.68 51.28
CA GLN A 52 17.21 18.67 51.66
C GLN A 52 15.81 18.94 51.07
N GLN A 53 15.50 20.17 50.63
CA GLN A 53 14.21 20.47 49.98
C GLN A 53 14.16 20.06 48.50
N GLN A 54 15.30 19.92 47.82
CA GLN A 54 15.31 19.53 46.41
C GLN A 54 15.16 18.02 46.19
N LEU A 55 15.54 17.19 47.18
CA LEU A 55 15.30 15.73 47.12
C LEU A 55 13.83 15.34 47.39
N GLN A 56 13.04 16.18 48.02
CA GLN A 56 11.62 15.89 48.26
C GLN A 56 10.74 16.15 47.04
N GLN A 57 11.21 16.96 46.08
CA GLN A 57 10.46 17.27 44.87
C GLN A 57 10.62 16.19 43.78
N LEU A 58 11.73 15.46 43.78
CA LEU A 58 11.94 14.30 42.89
C LEU A 58 11.16 13.04 43.31
N GLN A 59 10.66 12.97 44.55
CA GLN A 59 9.88 11.82 45.02
C GLN A 59 8.36 11.97 44.76
N GLN A 60 7.88 13.16 44.36
CA GLN A 60 6.46 13.38 44.06
C GLN A 60 6.02 12.86 42.68
N MET A 61 6.97 12.55 41.79
CA MET A 61 6.71 11.91 40.49
C MET A 61 6.44 10.39 40.61
N GLY A 62 6.32 9.85 41.83
CA GLY A 62 6.13 8.43 42.09
C GLY A 62 5.45 8.13 43.41
N HIS A 63 4.40 8.89 43.78
CA HIS A 63 3.56 8.49 44.90
C HIS A 63 2.99 7.09 44.61
N PRO A 64 3.25 6.07 45.47
CA PRO A 64 2.56 4.80 45.35
C PRO A 64 1.09 5.08 45.58
N LEU A 65 0.29 5.01 44.51
CA LEU A 65 -1.16 5.16 44.60
C LEU A 65 -1.67 4.23 45.70
N THR A 66 -2.51 4.76 46.59
CA THR A 66 -3.14 3.93 47.62
C THR A 66 -3.93 2.81 46.93
N PRO A 67 -4.03 1.59 47.49
CA PRO A 67 -4.75 0.49 46.85
C PRO A 67 -6.17 0.87 46.38
N GLU A 68 -6.85 1.74 47.14
CA GLU A 68 -8.16 2.30 46.76
C GLU A 68 -8.11 3.17 45.49
N GLN A 69 -7.07 3.98 45.31
CA GLN A 69 -6.85 4.75 44.08
C GLN A 69 -6.52 3.85 42.90
N HIS A 70 -5.80 2.75 43.11
CA HIS A 70 -5.56 1.74 42.08
C HIS A 70 -6.87 1.10 41.60
N TYR A 71 -7.76 0.68 42.51
CA TYR A 71 -9.04 0.10 42.10
C TYR A 71 -9.91 1.10 41.32
N LYS A 72 -9.96 2.37 41.76
CA LYS A 72 -10.67 3.43 41.03
C LYS A 72 -10.06 3.70 39.65
N ALA A 73 -8.72 3.67 39.53
CA ALA A 73 -8.03 3.84 38.26
C ALA A 73 -8.31 2.68 37.29
N ILE A 74 -8.34 1.45 37.79
CA ILE A 74 -8.71 0.27 36.99
C ILE A 74 -10.15 0.40 36.53
N ASP A 75 -11.08 0.73 37.42
CA ASP A 75 -12.50 0.90 37.08
C ASP A 75 -12.69 1.99 36.00
N LEU A 76 -12.05 3.15 36.17
CA LEU A 76 -12.05 4.23 35.16
C LEU A 76 -11.43 3.82 33.82
N ALA A 77 -10.40 2.96 33.82
CA ALA A 77 -9.75 2.45 32.61
C ALA A 77 -10.66 1.49 31.81
N TYR A 78 -11.57 0.79 32.48
CA TYR A 78 -12.54 -0.12 31.86
C TYR A 78 -13.90 0.54 31.59
N GLN A 79 -14.23 1.65 32.25
CA GLN A 79 -15.43 2.44 31.99
C GLN A 79 -15.38 3.11 30.61
N GLN A 80 -16.55 3.37 30.02
CA GLN A 80 -16.70 4.02 28.71
C GLN A 80 -16.41 5.54 28.75
N CYS A 81 -15.56 5.97 29.68
CA CYS A 81 -15.15 7.35 29.82
C CYS A 81 -14.24 7.80 28.66
N PRO A 82 -14.09 9.11 28.42
CA PRO A 82 -13.29 9.67 27.34
C PRO A 82 -11.81 9.23 27.33
N ASN A 83 -11.28 8.74 28.47
CA ASN A 83 -9.88 8.36 28.67
C ASN A 83 -9.70 6.85 28.92
N ASN A 84 -10.40 6.02 28.14
CA ASN A 84 -10.25 4.55 28.20
C ASN A 84 -8.94 4.09 27.53
N SER A 85 -8.16 3.25 28.21
CA SER A 85 -6.88 2.73 27.71
C SER A 85 -7.00 1.83 26.47
N PHE A 86 -8.19 1.25 26.23
CA PHE A 86 -8.49 0.38 25.08
C PHE A 86 -9.00 1.13 23.87
N ARG A 87 -9.05 2.47 23.90
CA ARG A 87 -9.48 3.28 22.76
C ARG A 87 -8.41 3.27 21.67
N ARG A 88 -8.75 2.67 20.52
CA ARG A 88 -7.92 2.71 19.31
C ARG A 88 -8.72 3.20 18.11
N MET A 89 -8.05 3.92 17.21
CA MET A 89 -8.62 4.37 15.95
C MET A 89 -8.31 3.35 14.86
N LEU A 90 -9.34 2.89 14.16
CA LEU A 90 -9.23 1.96 13.05
C LEU A 90 -9.83 2.56 11.81
N TYR A 91 -9.27 2.22 10.65
CA TYR A 91 -9.67 2.81 9.38
C TYR A 91 -10.69 1.95 8.65
N ASN A 92 -11.76 2.56 8.13
CA ASN A 92 -12.72 1.91 7.25
C ASN A 92 -12.71 2.57 5.88
N VAL A 93 -12.87 1.75 4.85
CA VAL A 93 -12.92 2.20 3.45
C VAL A 93 -14.31 2.75 3.14
N VAL A 94 -14.36 3.91 2.52
CA VAL A 94 -15.58 4.52 1.94
C VAL A 94 -15.46 4.45 0.42
N GLN A 95 -16.58 4.17 -0.25
CA GLN A 95 -16.64 4.19 -1.71
C GLN A 95 -16.66 5.64 -2.21
N ASP A 96 -16.02 5.88 -3.36
CA ASP A 96 -15.61 7.20 -3.81
C ASP A 96 -16.77 8.22 -3.83
N GLY A 97 -16.55 9.39 -3.20
CA GLY A 97 -17.43 10.56 -3.38
C GLY A 97 -17.55 11.50 -2.18
N ASP A 98 -17.56 10.99 -0.94
CA ASP A 98 -18.08 11.78 0.20
C ASP A 98 -17.26 11.63 1.50
N VAL A 99 -15.95 11.38 1.42
CA VAL A 99 -15.10 11.21 2.62
C VAL A 99 -15.21 12.43 3.55
N THR A 100 -15.20 13.65 3.01
CA THR A 100 -15.36 14.90 3.79
C THR A 100 -16.71 14.96 4.50
N ARG A 101 -17.80 14.55 3.84
CA ARG A 101 -19.15 14.52 4.43
C ARG A 101 -19.24 13.48 5.53
N CYS A 102 -18.73 12.27 5.27
CA CYS A 102 -18.72 11.19 6.24
C CYS A 102 -17.82 11.51 7.44
N LEU A 103 -16.71 12.22 7.24
CA LEU A 103 -15.83 12.71 8.31
C LEU A 103 -16.57 13.71 9.22
N GLY A 104 -17.30 14.66 8.65
CA GLY A 104 -18.11 15.62 9.40
C GLY A 104 -19.21 14.95 10.23
N LEU A 105 -19.91 13.96 9.65
CA LEU A 105 -20.90 13.16 10.37
C LEU A 105 -20.26 12.33 11.49
N MET A 106 -19.10 11.74 11.26
CA MET A 106 -18.40 10.93 12.26
C MET A 106 -17.92 11.75 13.45
N LYS A 107 -17.36 12.95 13.20
CA LYS A 107 -16.95 13.88 14.27
C LYS A 107 -18.16 14.35 15.08
N ALA A 108 -19.29 14.63 14.42
CA ALA A 108 -20.52 15.05 15.10
C ALA A 108 -21.19 13.92 15.90
N GLN A 109 -21.16 12.68 15.40
CA GLN A 109 -21.83 11.54 16.02
C GLN A 109 -21.12 11.04 17.29
N ASN A 110 -19.84 11.41 17.48
CA ASN A 110 -19.06 10.89 18.59
C ASN A 110 -18.30 12.00 19.33
N PRO A 111 -19.02 12.86 20.09
CA PRO A 111 -18.42 13.96 20.86
C PRO A 111 -17.51 13.47 22.00
N ALA A 112 -17.59 12.18 22.34
CA ALA A 112 -16.76 11.56 23.38
C ALA A 112 -15.33 11.24 22.89
N ILE A 113 -14.93 11.64 21.68
CA ILE A 113 -13.56 11.50 21.18
C ILE A 113 -12.77 12.77 21.52
N PRO A 114 -11.64 12.66 22.24
CA PRO A 114 -10.78 13.82 22.43
C PRO A 114 -10.13 14.25 21.11
N GLU A 115 -10.12 15.56 20.85
CA GLU A 115 -9.69 16.15 19.58
C GLU A 115 -8.26 15.74 19.17
N HIS A 116 -7.34 15.69 20.14
CA HIS A 116 -5.95 15.28 19.88
C HIS A 116 -5.80 13.86 19.29
N LEU A 117 -6.69 12.94 19.67
CA LEU A 117 -6.64 11.56 19.19
C LEU A 117 -7.19 11.47 17.76
N TRP A 118 -8.18 12.28 17.45
CA TRP A 118 -8.75 12.41 16.12
C TRP A 118 -7.75 13.01 15.14
N ASP A 119 -7.12 14.12 15.51
CA ASP A 119 -6.12 14.80 14.67
C ASP A 119 -4.91 13.89 14.42
N LYS A 120 -4.47 13.17 15.44
CA LYS A 120 -3.41 12.16 15.30
C LYS A 120 -3.81 11.03 14.35
N ALA A 121 -5.05 10.56 14.41
CA ALA A 121 -5.54 9.50 13.53
C ALA A 121 -5.70 9.97 12.08
N MET A 122 -6.06 11.23 11.86
CA MET A 122 -6.06 11.85 10.53
C MET A 122 -4.65 11.99 9.97
N LEU A 123 -3.68 12.42 10.79
CA LEU A 123 -2.28 12.52 10.39
C LEU A 123 -1.68 11.15 10.03
N MET A 124 -2.01 10.13 10.82
CA MET A 124 -1.49 8.75 10.63
C MET A 124 -2.33 7.94 9.64
N ASN A 125 -3.24 8.56 8.91
CA ASN A 125 -4.10 7.86 7.95
C ASN A 125 -3.30 7.43 6.71
N PRO A 126 -3.27 6.13 6.36
CA PRO A 126 -2.52 5.67 5.18
C PRO A 126 -3.13 6.10 3.84
N ASP A 127 -4.44 6.41 3.78
CA ASP A 127 -5.09 6.94 2.57
C ASP A 127 -6.24 7.89 2.93
N PRO A 128 -5.98 9.22 2.98
CA PRO A 128 -7.00 10.21 3.38
C PRO A 128 -8.13 10.37 2.37
N SER A 129 -7.98 9.87 1.14
CA SER A 129 -9.00 9.98 0.10
C SER A 129 -10.07 8.90 0.21
N ARG A 130 -9.80 7.78 0.89
CA ARG A 130 -10.69 6.62 0.93
C ARG A 130 -10.91 6.02 2.32
N LEU A 131 -10.04 6.33 3.27
CA LEU A 131 -10.10 5.76 4.62
C LEU A 131 -10.59 6.78 5.64
N LEU A 132 -11.53 6.35 6.47
CA LEU A 132 -12.04 7.12 7.60
C LEU A 132 -11.64 6.50 8.94
N PRO A 133 -11.16 7.32 9.90
CA PRO A 133 -10.92 6.86 11.25
C PRO A 133 -12.25 6.59 11.96
N ILE A 134 -12.36 5.43 12.58
CA ILE A 134 -13.48 5.01 13.41
C ILE A 134 -12.93 4.54 14.76
N PRO A 135 -13.39 5.11 15.87
CA PRO A 135 -12.96 4.69 17.20
C PRO A 135 -13.50 3.31 17.54
N VAL A 136 -12.68 2.51 18.21
CA VAL A 136 -13.07 1.29 18.89
C VAL A 136 -12.68 1.43 20.35
N ASN A 137 -13.68 1.39 21.22
CA ASN A 137 -13.53 1.68 22.65
C ASN A 137 -13.49 0.40 23.52
N SER A 138 -13.73 -0.77 22.93
CA SER A 138 -13.86 -2.03 23.66
C SER A 138 -13.45 -3.25 22.83
N PHE A 139 -13.17 -4.37 23.51
CA PHE A 139 -12.94 -5.66 22.86
C PHE A 139 -14.18 -6.17 22.10
N SER A 140 -15.39 -5.83 22.54
CA SER A 140 -16.62 -6.17 21.81
C SER A 140 -16.66 -5.52 20.42
N GLY A 141 -16.22 -4.27 20.29
CA GLY A 141 -16.11 -3.61 18.98
C GLY A 141 -15.04 -4.22 18.08
N LEU A 142 -13.95 -4.74 18.66
CA LEU A 142 -12.94 -5.49 17.90
C LEU A 142 -13.48 -6.84 17.42
N HIS A 143 -14.21 -7.56 18.28
CA HIS A 143 -14.83 -8.83 17.95
C HIS A 143 -15.84 -8.68 16.80
N GLN A 144 -16.72 -7.68 16.88
CA GLN A 144 -17.67 -7.36 15.81
C GLN A 144 -16.96 -7.13 14.46
N ARG A 145 -15.82 -6.42 14.47
CA ARG A 145 -15.04 -6.20 13.25
C ARG A 145 -14.39 -7.47 12.73
N MET A 146 -13.90 -8.34 13.61
CA MET A 146 -13.37 -9.64 13.21
C MET A 146 -14.45 -10.46 12.49
N ASP A 147 -15.69 -10.44 12.97
CA ASP A 147 -16.78 -11.18 12.31
C ASP A 147 -17.17 -10.55 10.97
N LEU A 148 -17.20 -9.22 10.87
CA LEU A 148 -17.37 -8.52 9.59
C LEU A 148 -16.23 -8.86 8.61
N GLN A 149 -15.00 -8.95 9.09
CA GLN A 149 -13.85 -9.35 8.26
C GLN A 149 -13.98 -10.80 7.78
N LYS A 150 -14.39 -11.74 8.65
CA LYS A 150 -14.66 -13.14 8.26
C LYS A 150 -15.75 -13.21 7.17
N SER A 151 -16.85 -12.50 7.38
CA SER A 151 -17.95 -12.43 6.39
C SER A 151 -17.47 -11.89 5.04
N ARG A 152 -16.68 -10.81 5.04
CA ARG A 152 -16.08 -10.24 3.81
C ARG A 152 -15.12 -11.23 3.14
N LEU A 153 -14.29 -11.94 3.91
CA LEU A 153 -13.40 -12.96 3.37
C LEU A 153 -14.16 -14.09 2.68
N ASP A 154 -15.31 -14.51 3.22
CA ASP A 154 -16.13 -15.54 2.59
C ASP A 154 -16.73 -15.06 1.27
N VAL A 155 -17.11 -13.78 1.17
CA VAL A 155 -17.51 -13.17 -0.10
C VAL A 155 -16.34 -13.18 -1.09
N TYR A 156 -15.15 -12.75 -0.68
CA TYR A 156 -13.97 -12.73 -1.55
C TYR A 156 -13.56 -14.13 -2.02
N LYS A 157 -13.68 -15.16 -1.19
CA LYS A 157 -13.44 -16.55 -1.61
C LYS A 157 -14.44 -16.98 -2.68
N LYS A 158 -15.73 -16.67 -2.51
CA LYS A 158 -16.77 -17.00 -3.50
C LYS A 158 -16.53 -16.30 -4.83
N THR A 159 -16.18 -15.02 -4.82
CA THR A 159 -15.88 -14.28 -6.06
C THR A 159 -14.62 -14.80 -6.74
N LEU A 160 -13.60 -15.18 -5.97
CA LEU A 160 -12.38 -15.78 -6.53
C LEU A 160 -12.66 -17.14 -7.20
N GLU A 161 -13.48 -17.98 -6.57
CA GLU A 161 -13.91 -19.25 -7.16
C GLU A 161 -14.76 -19.05 -8.42
N GLU A 162 -15.59 -18.00 -8.47
CA GLU A 162 -16.32 -17.66 -9.68
C GLU A 162 -15.38 -17.19 -10.81
N ILE A 163 -14.41 -16.33 -10.51
CA ILE A 163 -13.39 -15.88 -11.47
C ILE A 163 -12.60 -17.08 -11.99
N ARG A 164 -12.18 -17.98 -11.10
CA ARG A 164 -11.47 -19.22 -11.47
C ARG A 164 -12.30 -20.07 -12.43
N LYS A 165 -13.59 -20.28 -12.14
CA LYS A 165 -14.48 -21.03 -13.03
C LYS A 165 -14.61 -20.36 -14.40
N ARG A 166 -14.71 -19.03 -14.45
CA ARG A 166 -14.79 -18.25 -15.69
C ARG A 166 -13.50 -18.42 -16.52
N VAL A 167 -12.33 -18.31 -15.89
CA VAL A 167 -11.03 -18.53 -16.54
C VAL A 167 -10.95 -19.93 -17.13
N ASN A 168 -11.23 -20.98 -16.35
CA ASN A 168 -11.22 -22.35 -16.84
C ASN A 168 -12.20 -22.57 -18.01
N THR A 169 -13.36 -21.90 -17.98
CA THR A 169 -14.35 -21.99 -19.08
C THR A 169 -13.82 -21.35 -20.35
N VAL A 170 -13.09 -20.24 -20.24
CA VAL A 170 -12.46 -19.56 -21.39
C VAL A 170 -11.33 -20.42 -21.94
N GLU A 171 -10.49 -20.98 -21.07
CA GLU A 171 -9.39 -21.89 -21.45
C GLU A 171 -9.92 -23.11 -22.20
N LEU A 172 -10.94 -23.80 -21.66
CA LEU A 172 -11.56 -24.96 -22.31
C LEU A 172 -12.14 -24.61 -23.69
N LYS A 173 -12.79 -23.45 -23.83
CA LYS A 173 -13.32 -22.98 -25.12
C LYS A 173 -12.20 -22.68 -26.11
N HIS A 174 -11.12 -22.05 -25.64
CA HIS A 174 -9.98 -21.69 -26.46
C HIS A 174 -9.28 -22.94 -27.01
N GLU A 175 -8.90 -23.87 -26.12
CA GLU A 175 -8.21 -25.11 -26.46
C GLU A 175 -9.08 -26.04 -27.31
N GLY A 176 -10.34 -26.25 -26.91
CA GLY A 176 -11.22 -27.21 -27.58
C GLY A 176 -11.77 -26.73 -28.92
N THR A 177 -12.31 -25.51 -28.96
CA THR A 177 -13.06 -24.99 -30.13
C THR A 177 -12.35 -23.89 -30.88
N GLY A 178 -11.60 -23.03 -30.17
CA GLY A 178 -10.95 -21.86 -30.75
C GLY A 178 -9.86 -22.28 -31.73
N LEU A 179 -8.91 -23.10 -31.27
CA LEU A 179 -7.77 -23.52 -32.08
C LEU A 179 -8.18 -24.38 -33.28
N THR A 180 -9.07 -25.35 -33.05
CA THR A 180 -9.57 -26.25 -34.12
C THR A 180 -10.34 -25.47 -35.19
N ARG A 181 -11.22 -24.54 -34.79
CA ARG A 181 -11.95 -23.68 -35.72
C ARG A 181 -11.02 -22.73 -36.46
N LEU A 182 -10.02 -22.18 -35.79
CA LEU A 182 -9.04 -21.28 -36.41
C LEU A 182 -8.22 -22.02 -37.48
N GLU A 183 -7.79 -23.24 -37.19
CA GLU A 183 -7.07 -24.06 -38.17
C GLU A 183 -7.97 -24.40 -39.36
N ALA A 184 -9.20 -24.85 -39.12
CA ALA A 184 -10.16 -25.11 -40.20
C ALA A 184 -10.42 -23.87 -41.07
N LEU A 185 -10.55 -22.68 -40.47
CA LEU A 185 -10.71 -21.43 -41.21
C LEU A 185 -9.49 -21.07 -42.05
N LYS A 186 -8.27 -21.29 -41.52
CA LYS A 186 -7.02 -21.09 -42.29
C LYS A 186 -6.97 -22.00 -43.51
N GLN A 187 -7.28 -23.28 -43.35
CA GLN A 187 -7.30 -24.25 -44.45
C GLN A 187 -8.33 -23.86 -45.51
N ASN A 188 -9.55 -23.50 -45.10
CA ASN A 188 -10.58 -23.03 -46.01
C ASN A 188 -10.19 -21.74 -46.74
N HIS A 189 -9.55 -20.80 -46.04
CA HIS A 189 -9.05 -19.56 -46.64
C HIS A 189 -8.02 -19.85 -47.74
N LEU A 190 -7.07 -20.75 -47.48
CA LEU A 190 -6.05 -21.13 -48.46
C LEU A 190 -6.67 -21.80 -49.70
N LEU A 191 -7.67 -22.68 -49.51
CA LEU A 191 -8.41 -23.28 -50.63
C LEU A 191 -9.16 -22.22 -51.45
N LEU A 192 -9.85 -21.29 -50.79
CA LEU A 192 -10.56 -20.20 -51.48
C LEU A 192 -9.59 -19.26 -52.21
N GLN A 193 -8.43 -18.96 -51.63
CA GLN A 193 -7.38 -18.18 -52.29
C GLN A 193 -6.87 -18.89 -53.54
N GLN A 194 -6.61 -20.19 -53.49
CA GLN A 194 -6.20 -20.97 -54.65
C GLN A 194 -7.28 -20.95 -55.74
N GLN A 195 -8.54 -21.20 -55.38
CA GLN A 195 -9.65 -21.17 -56.34
C GLN A 195 -9.84 -19.79 -56.96
N LEU A 196 -9.73 -18.73 -56.16
CA LEU A 196 -9.79 -17.35 -56.63
C LEU A 196 -8.67 -17.07 -57.64
N LEU A 197 -7.44 -17.49 -57.34
CA LEU A 197 -6.29 -17.32 -58.23
C LEU A 197 -6.49 -18.05 -59.56
N LEU A 198 -7.02 -19.27 -59.55
CA LEU A 198 -7.35 -20.02 -60.77
C LEU A 198 -8.44 -19.34 -61.60
N ILE A 199 -9.48 -18.80 -60.96
CA ILE A 199 -10.53 -18.05 -61.65
C ILE A 199 -9.96 -16.76 -62.25
N MET A 200 -9.17 -16.02 -61.47
CA MET A 200 -8.55 -14.78 -61.91
C MET A 200 -7.62 -15.02 -63.10
N GLN A 201 -6.80 -16.08 -63.06
CA GLN A 201 -5.99 -16.51 -64.20
C GLN A 201 -6.85 -16.77 -65.44
N LYS A 202 -7.92 -17.56 -65.32
CA LYS A 202 -8.82 -17.86 -66.45
C LYS A 202 -9.49 -16.62 -67.02
N VAL A 203 -9.91 -15.69 -66.17
CA VAL A 203 -10.52 -14.42 -66.57
C VAL A 203 -9.50 -13.53 -67.30
N LEU A 204 -8.29 -13.40 -66.77
CA LEU A 204 -7.21 -12.63 -67.40
C LEU A 204 -6.84 -13.19 -68.77
N VAL A 205 -6.64 -14.51 -68.87
CA VAL A 205 -6.33 -15.17 -70.16
C VAL A 205 -7.44 -14.90 -71.17
N ARG A 206 -8.72 -15.05 -70.80
CA ARG A 206 -9.83 -14.74 -71.73
C ARG A 206 -9.89 -13.27 -72.11
N HIS A 207 -9.62 -12.36 -71.18
CA HIS A 207 -9.62 -10.92 -71.46
C HIS A 207 -8.47 -10.53 -72.40
N GLN A 208 -7.30 -11.14 -72.25
CA GLN A 208 -6.11 -10.85 -73.03
C GLN A 208 -6.00 -11.67 -74.32
N GLN A 209 -6.95 -12.57 -74.61
CA GLN A 209 -6.98 -13.31 -75.88
C GLN A 209 -7.04 -12.33 -77.06
N GLY A 210 -5.96 -12.28 -77.84
CA GLY A 210 -5.80 -11.39 -79.00
C GLY A 210 -5.01 -10.10 -78.75
N GLN A 211 -4.56 -9.85 -77.51
CA GLN A 211 -3.67 -8.72 -77.20
C GLN A 211 -2.20 -9.17 -77.20
N LEU A 212 -1.29 -8.25 -77.55
CA LEU A 212 0.16 -8.49 -77.44
C LEU A 212 0.56 -8.54 -75.96
N ILE A 213 1.58 -9.34 -75.63
CA ILE A 213 2.05 -9.49 -74.24
C ILE A 213 2.50 -8.12 -73.70
N ASN A 214 1.83 -7.67 -72.64
CA ASN A 214 2.06 -6.37 -72.02
C ASN A 214 3.38 -6.33 -71.24
N GLY A 215 3.98 -5.14 -71.11
CA GLY A 215 5.19 -4.90 -70.29
C GLY A 215 5.15 -5.46 -68.86
N PRO A 216 4.11 -5.19 -68.05
CA PRO A 216 4.01 -5.73 -66.69
C PRO A 216 3.88 -7.27 -66.64
N GLU A 217 3.35 -7.90 -67.69
CA GLU A 217 3.23 -9.35 -67.75
C GLU A 217 4.59 -10.03 -67.97
N ARG A 218 5.46 -9.41 -68.78
CA ARG A 218 6.84 -9.86 -68.97
C ARG A 218 7.65 -9.76 -67.68
N GLU A 219 7.42 -8.71 -66.89
CA GLU A 219 8.04 -8.58 -65.57
C GLU A 219 7.54 -9.65 -64.60
N LEU A 220 6.23 -9.94 -64.58
CA LEU A 220 5.67 -10.99 -63.75
C LEU A 220 6.24 -12.37 -64.11
N GLN A 221 6.34 -12.69 -65.41
CA GLN A 221 6.96 -13.93 -65.88
C GLN A 221 8.42 -14.04 -65.41
N HIS A 222 9.20 -12.96 -65.52
CA HIS A 222 10.58 -12.96 -65.05
C HIS A 222 10.67 -13.22 -63.55
N ARG A 223 9.83 -12.57 -62.73
CA ARG A 223 9.78 -12.79 -61.28
C ARG A 223 9.39 -14.23 -60.92
N LEU A 224 8.39 -14.80 -61.61
CA LEU A 224 7.98 -16.19 -61.41
C LEU A 224 9.10 -17.16 -61.76
N PHE A 225 9.81 -16.93 -62.87
CA PHE A 225 10.97 -17.74 -63.27
C PHE A 225 12.10 -17.69 -62.22
N LEU A 226 12.36 -16.52 -61.64
CA LEU A 226 13.34 -16.38 -60.56
C LEU A 226 12.92 -17.18 -59.33
N MET A 227 11.67 -17.02 -58.87
CA MET A 227 11.16 -17.78 -57.72
C MET A 227 11.19 -19.29 -57.96
N GLN A 228 10.84 -19.75 -59.16
CA GLN A 228 10.89 -21.17 -59.51
C GLN A 228 12.32 -21.73 -59.54
N ARG A 229 13.33 -20.90 -59.82
CA ARG A 229 14.74 -21.29 -59.79
C ARG A 229 15.31 -21.33 -58.37
N GLU A 230 14.75 -20.54 -57.46
CA GLU A 230 15.16 -20.45 -56.05
C GLU A 230 14.52 -21.53 -55.16
N LEU A 231 13.40 -22.10 -55.60
CA LEU A 231 12.74 -23.27 -55.00
C LEU A 231 13.43 -24.58 -55.39
#